data_AF-A0A1I7X4Z3-F1
#
_entry.id   AF-A0A1I7X4Z3-F1
#
_cell.length_a   1.000
_cell.length_b   1.000
_cell.length_c   1.000
_cell.angle_alpha   90.00
_cell.angle_beta   90.00
_cell.angle_gamma   90.00
#
_symmetry.space_group_name_H-M   'P 1'
#
loop_
_entity.id
_entity.type
_entity.pdbx_description
1 polymer ?
#
loop_
_entity_poly.entity_id
_entity_poly.type
_entity_poly.pdbx_seq_one_letter_code
_entity_poly.pdbx_strand_id
1 'polypeptide(L)'
;MFKNDEHVERNRDATKIYFEMWSLKKTMDRRRVMFTDTPLKAVTEQCGAVPFTRNCMAKPHTLVRQLNSQRFDYLLAFEYCKTTPGFDQLNGDEKAIFFRLCAITFCLLDIGWLSSQITVPGEEYIVYTDGSVSSVRDLSIGWDDEDGLEMDGKSNSVKVKYALQTISFLLYYSFTTYRMHQKF
;
A
#
# COMPACT_ATOMS: atom_id res chain seq x y z
N MET A 1 27.92 -24.69 -26.16
CA MET A 1 26.61 -24.16 -26.56
C MET A 1 25.76 -23.66 -25.37
N PHE A 2 26.31 -23.51 -24.15
CA PHE A 2 25.53 -23.17 -22.94
C PHE A 2 25.74 -21.73 -22.40
N LYS A 3 26.63 -20.92 -23.00
CA LYS A 3 26.93 -19.56 -22.51
C LYS A 3 25.97 -18.47 -23.01
N ASN A 4 25.20 -18.73 -24.07
CA ASN A 4 24.27 -17.75 -24.62
C ASN A 4 22.96 -17.68 -23.83
N ASP A 5 22.49 -18.80 -23.28
CA ASP A 5 21.21 -18.84 -22.56
C ASP A 5 21.29 -18.12 -21.20
N GLU A 6 22.37 -18.29 -20.43
CA GLU A 6 22.58 -17.55 -19.17
C GLU A 6 22.70 -16.03 -19.36
N HIS A 7 23.22 -15.59 -20.51
CA HIS A 7 23.40 -14.16 -20.80
C HIS A 7 22.07 -13.52 -21.22
N VAL A 8 21.21 -14.29 -21.89
CA VAL A 8 19.85 -13.90 -22.28
C VAL A 8 18.91 -13.92 -21.08
N GLU A 9 19.00 -14.93 -20.20
CA GLU A 9 18.24 -14.98 -18.94
C GLU A 9 18.61 -13.83 -18.00
N ARG A 10 19.92 -13.58 -17.77
CA ARG A 10 20.37 -12.43 -16.97
C ARG A 10 19.85 -11.08 -17.50
N ASN A 11 19.76 -10.93 -18.82
CA ASN A 11 19.22 -9.72 -19.44
C ASN A 11 17.69 -9.59 -19.28
N ARG A 12 16.96 -10.71 -19.32
CA ARG A 12 15.52 -10.73 -19.01
C ARG A 12 15.25 -10.38 -17.55
N ASP A 13 16.01 -10.97 -16.64
CA ASP A 13 15.87 -10.72 -15.20
C ASP A 13 16.18 -9.26 -14.87
N ALA A 14 17.25 -8.69 -15.44
CA ALA A 14 17.55 -7.27 -15.30
C ALA A 14 16.40 -6.39 -15.80
N THR A 15 15.85 -6.69 -16.98
CA THR A 15 14.72 -5.92 -17.56
C THR A 15 13.48 -5.99 -16.67
N LYS A 16 13.18 -7.15 -16.10
CA LYS A 16 12.07 -7.34 -15.16
C LYS A 16 12.28 -6.53 -13.87
N ILE A 17 13.47 -6.57 -13.29
CA ILE A 17 13.82 -5.80 -12.08
C ILE A 17 13.69 -4.29 -12.34
N TYR A 18 14.15 -3.80 -13.50
CA TYR A 18 13.99 -2.40 -13.87
C TYR A 18 12.52 -1.99 -14.01
N PHE A 19 11.69 -2.84 -14.62
CA PHE A 19 10.25 -2.59 -14.73
C PHE A 19 9.60 -2.48 -13.34
N GLU A 20 9.87 -3.43 -12.45
CA GLU A 20 9.33 -3.44 -11.09
C GLU A 20 9.79 -2.22 -10.28
N MET A 21 11.09 -1.92 -10.31
CA MET A 21 11.66 -0.76 -9.62
C MET A 21 11.08 0.56 -10.13
N TRP A 22 10.90 0.68 -11.44
CA TRP A 22 10.32 1.89 -12.03
C TRP A 22 8.83 2.02 -11.71
N SER A 23 8.09 0.92 -11.68
CA SER A 23 6.69 0.90 -11.27
C SER A 23 6.52 1.35 -9.81
N LEU A 24 7.38 0.87 -8.90
CA LEU A 24 7.37 1.28 -7.49
C LEU A 24 7.66 2.79 -7.34
N LYS A 25 8.64 3.32 -8.08
CA LYS A 25 8.95 4.75 -8.04
C LYS A 25 7.75 5.61 -8.47
N LYS A 26 7.07 5.21 -9.55
CA LYS A 26 5.86 5.90 -10.00
C LYS A 26 4.73 5.88 -8.97
N THR A 27 4.54 4.77 -8.26
CA THR A 27 3.56 4.70 -7.18
C THR A 27 3.85 5.74 -6.11
N MET A 28 5.12 5.89 -5.71
CA MET A 28 5.53 6.88 -4.71
C MET A 28 5.36 8.32 -5.21
N ASP A 29 5.67 8.59 -6.47
CA ASP A 29 5.42 9.91 -7.08
C ASP A 29 3.92 10.24 -7.11
N ARG A 30 3.05 9.27 -7.42
CA ARG A 30 1.60 9.47 -7.37
C ARG A 30 1.11 9.75 -5.94
N ARG A 31 1.65 9.06 -4.93
CA ARG A 31 1.37 9.36 -3.52
C ARG A 31 1.78 10.79 -3.17
N ARG A 32 2.93 11.25 -3.67
CA ARG A 32 3.39 12.64 -3.49
C ARG A 32 2.38 13.63 -4.07
N VAL A 33 1.89 13.38 -5.28
CA VAL A 33 0.86 14.22 -5.92
C VAL A 33 -0.41 14.29 -5.09
N MET A 34 -0.86 13.15 -4.53
CA MET A 34 -2.15 13.07 -3.85
C MET A 34 -2.11 13.59 -2.40
N PHE A 35 -1.03 13.31 -1.67
CA PHE A 35 -1.02 13.41 -0.20
C PHE A 35 0.00 14.41 0.36
N THR A 36 0.79 15.06 -0.49
CA THR A 36 1.80 16.03 -0.04
C THR A 36 1.51 17.43 -0.55
N ASP A 37 2.14 18.41 0.09
CA ASP A 37 2.19 19.80 -0.34
C ASP A 37 3.23 20.06 -1.44
N THR A 38 3.92 19.02 -1.92
CA THR A 38 4.93 19.12 -2.99
C THR A 38 4.58 18.31 -4.24
N PRO A 39 3.34 18.39 -4.77
CA PRO A 39 2.91 17.57 -5.91
C PRO A 39 3.73 17.84 -7.17
N LEU A 40 4.16 19.10 -7.38
CA LEU A 40 4.97 19.47 -8.54
C LEU A 40 6.33 18.78 -8.57
N LYS A 41 6.91 18.47 -7.41
CA LYS A 41 8.20 17.78 -7.34
C LYS A 41 8.11 16.40 -8.01
N ALA A 42 6.99 15.71 -7.90
CA ALA A 42 6.77 14.40 -8.55
C ALA A 42 6.89 14.46 -10.08
N VAL A 43 6.70 15.65 -10.68
CA VAL A 43 6.77 15.88 -12.11
C VAL A 43 8.12 16.46 -12.52
N THR A 44 8.64 17.41 -11.75
CA THR A 44 9.81 18.22 -12.13
C THR A 44 11.13 17.64 -11.66
N GLU A 45 11.12 16.81 -10.63
CA GLU A 45 12.32 16.24 -10.02
C GLU A 45 12.26 14.71 -10.12
N GLN A 46 13.42 14.05 -10.24
CA GLN A 46 13.51 12.61 -9.99
C GLN A 46 13.42 12.35 -8.48
N CYS A 47 12.27 12.67 -7.93
CA CYS A 47 11.91 12.47 -6.54
C CYS A 47 12.29 11.07 -6.09
N GLY A 48 12.97 10.98 -4.94
CA GLY A 48 13.37 9.70 -4.36
C GLY A 48 12.17 8.80 -4.05
N ALA A 49 12.46 7.57 -3.61
CA ALA A 49 11.46 6.53 -3.37
C ALA A 49 10.48 6.80 -2.20
N VAL A 50 10.58 7.94 -1.50
CA VAL A 50 9.75 8.25 -0.33
C VAL A 50 9.07 9.60 -0.55
N PRO A 51 7.73 9.67 -0.58
CA PRO A 51 6.98 10.90 -0.87
C PRO A 51 6.93 11.86 0.32
N PHE A 52 7.01 11.33 1.54
CA PHE A 52 6.88 12.12 2.76
C PHE A 52 8.25 12.49 3.32
N THR A 53 8.35 13.69 3.89
CA THR A 53 9.49 14.07 4.73
C THR A 53 9.02 14.13 6.17
N ARG A 54 9.94 13.95 7.13
CA ARG A 54 9.61 14.02 8.56
C ARG A 54 8.87 15.31 8.95
N ASN A 55 9.24 16.43 8.33
CA ASN A 55 8.63 17.73 8.58
C ASN A 55 7.20 17.86 8.01
N CYS A 56 6.82 16.99 7.07
CA CYS A 56 5.47 16.94 6.48
C CYS A 56 4.54 15.92 7.18
N MET A 57 5.03 15.09 8.11
CA MET A 57 4.27 13.99 8.75
C MET A 57 3.37 14.42 9.92
N ALA A 58 2.82 15.62 9.90
CA ALA A 58 2.30 16.23 11.12
C ALA A 58 0.84 15.86 11.47
N LYS A 59 0.10 15.16 10.61
CA LYS A 59 -1.33 14.93 10.83
C LYS A 59 -1.58 13.57 11.51
N PRO A 60 -2.30 13.54 12.66
CA PRO A 60 -2.77 12.30 13.24
C PRO A 60 -3.57 11.48 12.22
N HIS A 61 -3.33 10.18 12.23
CA HIS A 61 -4.10 9.23 11.43
C HIS A 61 -5.55 9.20 11.91
N THR A 62 -6.50 8.89 11.03
CA THR A 62 -7.93 8.82 11.33
C THR A 62 -8.57 7.76 10.44
N LEU A 63 -9.71 7.21 10.85
CA LEU A 63 -10.44 6.22 10.06
C LEU A 63 -10.86 6.80 8.71
N VAL A 64 -11.32 8.05 8.67
CA VAL A 64 -11.67 8.73 7.41
C VAL A 64 -10.47 8.83 6.46
N ARG A 65 -9.28 9.13 6.99
CA ARG A 65 -8.06 9.18 6.18
C ARG A 65 -7.66 7.81 5.67
N GLN A 66 -7.77 6.78 6.51
CA GLN A 66 -7.52 5.40 6.12
C GLN A 66 -8.42 4.94 4.97
N LEU A 67 -9.73 5.24 5.03
CA LEU A 67 -10.67 4.87 3.98
C LEU A 67 -10.34 5.58 2.66
N ASN A 68 -9.93 6.85 2.72
CA ASN A 68 -9.55 7.61 1.54
C ASN A 68 -8.22 7.13 0.94
N SER A 69 -7.23 6.83 1.78
CA SER A 69 -5.93 6.30 1.34
C SER A 69 -6.07 4.90 0.74
N GLN A 70 -6.90 4.04 1.33
CA GLN A 70 -7.20 2.71 0.78
C GLN A 70 -7.82 2.80 -0.62
N ARG A 71 -8.78 3.70 -0.86
CA ARG A 71 -9.35 3.89 -2.21
C ARG A 71 -8.27 4.26 -3.24
N PHE A 72 -7.31 5.07 -2.83
CA PHE A 72 -6.16 5.41 -3.67
C PHE A 72 -5.24 4.19 -3.89
N ASP A 73 -4.98 3.39 -2.87
CA ASP A 73 -4.19 2.15 -2.98
C ASP A 73 -4.82 1.15 -3.96
N TYR A 74 -6.16 1.05 -3.97
CA TYR A 74 -6.88 0.25 -4.97
C TYR A 74 -6.72 0.79 -6.38
N LEU A 75 -6.70 2.11 -6.56
CA LEU A 75 -6.43 2.72 -7.86
C LEU A 75 -5.01 2.38 -8.34
N LEU A 76 -4.01 2.45 -7.45
CA LEU A 76 -2.64 2.05 -7.76
C LEU A 76 -2.55 0.56 -8.12
N ALA A 77 -3.25 -0.31 -7.38
CA ALA A 77 -3.34 -1.73 -7.69
C ALA A 77 -3.95 -1.98 -9.07
N PHE A 78 -5.02 -1.25 -9.41
CA PHE A 78 -5.67 -1.33 -10.71
C PHE A 78 -4.70 -0.92 -11.83
N GLU A 79 -4.06 0.24 -11.70
CA GLU A 79 -3.09 0.71 -12.69
C GLU A 79 -1.93 -0.27 -12.85
N TYR A 80 -1.38 -0.78 -11.74
CA TYR A 80 -0.32 -1.77 -11.76
C TYR A 80 -0.75 -2.99 -12.58
N CYS A 81 -1.88 -3.61 -12.23
CA CYS A 81 -2.42 -4.77 -12.95
C CYS A 81 -2.58 -4.49 -14.45
N LYS A 82 -3.13 -3.32 -14.83
CA LYS A 82 -3.34 -2.96 -16.24
C LYS A 82 -2.06 -2.73 -17.02
N THR A 83 -0.95 -2.43 -16.34
CA THR A 83 0.37 -2.25 -16.96
C THR A 83 1.29 -3.47 -16.84
N THR A 84 0.94 -4.45 -16.01
CA THR A 84 1.71 -5.68 -15.83
C THR A 84 1.68 -6.54 -17.09
N PRO A 85 2.84 -6.89 -17.67
CA PRO A 85 2.91 -7.77 -18.83
C PRO A 85 2.24 -9.12 -18.57
N GLY A 86 1.38 -9.57 -19.48
CA GLY A 86 0.68 -10.85 -19.39
C GLY A 86 -0.56 -10.85 -18.50
N PHE A 87 -0.89 -9.75 -17.83
CA PHE A 87 -2.12 -9.66 -17.02
C PHE A 87 -3.38 -9.83 -17.87
N ASP A 88 -3.36 -9.37 -19.12
CA ASP A 88 -4.43 -9.54 -20.09
C ASP A 88 -4.72 -11.00 -20.45
N GLN A 89 -3.69 -11.86 -20.38
CA GLN A 89 -3.75 -13.29 -20.69
C GLN A 89 -4.36 -14.13 -19.56
N LEU A 90 -4.41 -13.59 -18.35
CA LEU A 90 -5.03 -14.26 -17.20
C LEU A 90 -6.55 -14.39 -17.38
N ASN A 91 -7.13 -15.46 -16.86
CA ASN A 91 -8.59 -15.63 -16.81
C ASN A 91 -9.23 -14.74 -15.72
N GLY A 92 -10.56 -14.73 -15.64
CA GLY A 92 -11.30 -13.83 -14.74
C GLY A 92 -10.94 -14.00 -13.25
N ASP A 93 -10.84 -15.26 -12.80
CA ASP A 93 -10.53 -15.57 -11.40
C ASP A 93 -9.07 -15.24 -11.06
N GLU A 94 -8.15 -15.56 -11.98
CA GLU A 94 -6.73 -15.21 -11.85
C GLU A 94 -6.52 -13.71 -11.78
N LYS A 95 -7.21 -12.94 -12.63
CA LYS A 95 -7.18 -11.46 -12.59
C LYS A 95 -7.68 -10.93 -11.27
N ALA A 96 -8.77 -11.48 -10.74
CA ALA A 96 -9.33 -11.07 -9.46
C ALA A 96 -8.37 -11.37 -8.30
N ILE A 97 -7.79 -12.57 -8.26
CA ILE A 97 -6.79 -12.96 -7.24
C ILE A 97 -5.56 -12.04 -7.33
N PHE A 98 -5.03 -11.83 -8.53
CA PHE A 98 -3.86 -11.00 -8.76
C PHE A 98 -4.09 -9.56 -8.29
N PHE A 99 -5.22 -8.95 -8.70
CA PHE A 99 -5.60 -7.61 -8.26
C PHE A 99 -5.70 -7.49 -6.73
N ARG A 100 -6.33 -8.46 -6.07
CA ARG A 100 -6.48 -8.48 -4.61
C ARG A 100 -5.13 -8.55 -3.89
N LEU A 101 -4.22 -9.38 -4.40
CA LEU A 101 -2.86 -9.47 -3.86
C LEU A 101 -2.14 -8.13 -3.99
N CYS A 102 -2.20 -7.48 -5.16
CA CYS A 102 -1.61 -6.16 -5.36
C CYS A 102 -2.22 -5.10 -4.42
N ALA A 103 -3.54 -5.09 -4.25
CA ALA A 103 -4.22 -4.15 -3.35
C ALA A 103 -3.77 -4.35 -1.89
N ILE A 104 -3.66 -5.61 -1.42
CA ILE A 104 -3.13 -5.91 -0.08
C ILE A 104 -1.69 -5.42 0.06
N THR A 105 -0.85 -5.63 -0.95
CA THR A 105 0.54 -5.16 -0.94
C THR A 105 0.62 -3.65 -0.80
N PHE A 106 -0.11 -2.89 -1.61
CA PHE A 106 -0.12 -1.42 -1.51
C PHE A 106 -0.71 -0.92 -0.19
N CYS A 107 -1.69 -1.61 0.39
CA CYS A 107 -2.31 -1.20 1.66
C CYS A 107 -1.46 -1.53 2.90
N LEU A 108 -0.65 -2.59 2.88
CA LEU A 108 0.06 -3.07 4.07
C LEU A 108 1.58 -2.94 3.95
N LEU A 109 2.15 -3.36 2.83
CA LEU A 109 3.60 -3.39 2.67
C LEU A 109 4.15 -1.96 2.54
N ASP A 110 3.44 -1.07 1.85
CA ASP A 110 3.85 0.33 1.74
C ASP A 110 3.87 1.03 3.09
N ILE A 111 2.92 0.73 3.99
CA ILE A 111 2.93 1.28 5.37
C ILE A 111 4.22 0.86 6.09
N GLY A 112 4.56 -0.43 6.03
CA GLY A 112 5.78 -0.95 6.65
C GLY A 112 7.05 -0.33 6.06
N TRP A 113 7.12 -0.26 4.73
CA TRP A 113 8.23 0.37 4.02
C TRP A 113 8.37 1.84 4.38
N LEU A 114 7.31 2.65 4.22
CA LEU A 114 7.33 4.08 4.53
C LEU A 114 7.72 4.34 5.99
N SER A 115 7.16 3.57 6.92
CA SER A 115 7.51 3.67 8.34
C SER A 115 9.00 3.40 8.55
N SER A 116 9.57 2.35 7.94
CA SER A 116 11.00 2.03 8.06
C SER A 116 11.93 3.09 7.44
N GLN A 117 11.47 3.80 6.42
CA GLN A 117 12.29 4.82 5.75
C GLN A 117 12.29 6.16 6.50
N ILE A 118 11.24 6.45 7.26
CA ILE A 118 11.05 7.79 7.83
C ILE A 118 11.26 7.81 9.36
N THR A 119 10.93 6.71 10.05
CA THR A 119 11.17 6.61 11.50
C THR A 119 12.65 6.36 11.80
N VAL A 120 13.14 6.89 12.92
CA VAL A 120 14.48 6.54 13.44
C VAL A 120 14.38 5.56 14.61
N PRO A 121 15.44 4.81 14.91
CA PRO A 121 15.45 3.93 16.08
C PRO A 121 15.05 4.68 17.36
N GLY A 122 14.03 4.17 18.05
CA GLY A 122 13.47 4.77 19.26
C GLY A 122 12.21 5.61 19.03
N GLU A 123 11.86 5.95 17.79
CA GLU A 123 10.54 6.46 17.45
C GLU A 123 9.54 5.31 17.31
N GLU A 124 8.35 5.49 17.85
CA GLU A 124 7.34 4.45 17.94
C GLU A 124 6.08 4.89 17.22
N TYR A 125 6.25 5.28 15.96
CA TYR A 125 5.18 5.73 15.09
C TYR A 125 5.06 4.81 13.88
N ILE A 126 3.82 4.65 13.41
CA ILE A 126 3.53 4.08 12.10
C ILE A 126 3.19 5.24 11.18
N VAL A 127 3.77 5.23 9.99
CA VAL A 127 3.49 6.18 8.91
C VAL A 127 2.61 5.51 7.87
N TYR A 128 1.43 6.06 7.65
CA TYR A 128 0.45 5.52 6.71
C TYR A 128 0.70 6.00 5.29
N THR A 129 0.00 5.39 4.34
CA THR A 129 0.15 5.62 2.90
C THR A 129 -0.21 7.03 2.43
N ASP A 130 -0.90 7.80 3.26
CA ASP A 130 -1.22 9.22 3.06
C ASP A 130 -0.30 10.17 3.85
N GLY A 131 0.73 9.65 4.52
CA GLY A 131 1.68 10.41 5.32
C GLY A 131 1.20 10.79 6.72
N SER A 132 0.00 10.37 7.13
CA SER A 132 -0.46 10.52 8.51
C SER A 132 0.20 9.50 9.44
N VAL A 133 0.16 9.78 10.75
CA VAL A 133 0.90 9.00 11.74
C VAL A 133 0.02 8.52 12.90
N SER A 134 0.33 7.35 13.43
CA SER A 134 -0.24 6.89 14.70
C SER A 134 0.85 6.33 15.63
N SER A 135 0.58 6.35 16.93
CA SER A 135 1.46 5.69 17.92
C SER A 135 1.40 4.16 17.78
N VAL A 136 2.56 3.51 17.94
CA VAL A 136 2.69 2.05 17.98
C VAL A 136 2.33 1.50 19.34
N ARG A 137 2.55 2.24 20.43
CA ARG A 137 2.39 1.74 21.81
C ARG A 137 1.03 2.02 22.41
N ASP A 138 0.42 3.14 22.07
CA ASP A 138 -0.83 3.60 22.66
C ASP A 138 -1.70 4.32 21.61
N LEU A 139 -2.87 4.80 22.03
CA LEU A 139 -3.75 5.64 21.22
C LEU A 139 -3.48 7.13 21.46
N SER A 140 -2.25 7.50 21.86
CA SER A 140 -1.92 8.90 22.16
C SER A 140 -1.87 9.78 20.91
N ILE A 141 -1.70 9.17 19.73
CA ILE A 141 -1.64 9.85 18.44
C ILE A 141 -2.41 9.02 17.42
N GLY A 142 -3.40 9.67 16.79
CA GLY A 142 -4.20 9.11 15.72
C GLY A 142 -5.34 8.24 16.23
N TRP A 143 -6.34 8.05 15.36
CA TRP A 143 -7.63 7.39 15.61
C TRP A 143 -8.61 8.19 16.47
N ASP A 144 -8.38 9.50 16.59
CA ASP A 144 -9.21 10.41 17.39
C ASP A 144 -10.66 10.52 16.89
N ASP A 145 -10.95 10.12 15.64
CA ASP A 145 -12.30 10.11 15.05
C ASP A 145 -13.09 8.81 15.34
N GLU A 146 -12.56 7.93 16.19
CA GLU A 146 -13.21 6.69 16.62
C GLU A 146 -14.01 6.82 17.94
N ASP A 147 -14.31 8.04 18.39
CA ASP A 147 -15.15 8.33 19.56
C ASP A 147 -16.54 7.66 19.43
N GLY A 148 -16.65 6.43 19.95
CA GLY A 148 -17.83 5.58 19.80
C GLY A 148 -17.54 4.06 19.83
N LEU A 149 -16.28 3.65 19.71
CA LEU A 149 -15.88 2.26 19.95
C LEU A 149 -15.47 2.11 21.43
N GLU A 150 -16.44 1.79 22.29
CA GLU A 150 -16.21 1.55 23.72
C GLU A 150 -14.99 0.65 23.95
N MET A 151 -13.98 1.21 24.63
CA MET A 151 -12.71 0.59 24.99
C MET A 151 -12.91 -0.46 26.10
N ASP A 152 -13.42 -1.64 25.74
CA ASP A 152 -13.38 -2.79 26.63
C ASP A 152 -11.96 -3.43 26.61
N GLY A 153 -11.07 -2.86 27.43
CA GLY A 153 -9.97 -3.57 28.11
C GLY A 153 -8.91 -4.34 27.30
N LYS A 154 -8.85 -4.25 25.96
CA LYS A 154 -7.91 -5.05 25.15
C LYS A 154 -7.08 -4.21 24.18
N SER A 155 -6.21 -3.38 24.73
CA SER A 155 -5.28 -2.48 24.00
C SER A 155 -4.42 -3.17 22.93
N ASN A 156 -4.02 -4.44 23.13
CA ASN A 156 -3.27 -5.20 22.10
C ASN A 156 -4.16 -5.85 21.02
N SER A 157 -5.46 -5.99 21.27
CA SER A 157 -6.37 -6.64 20.31
C SER A 157 -6.83 -5.68 19.21
N VAL A 158 -6.76 -4.37 19.41
CA VAL A 158 -7.26 -3.35 18.47
C VAL A 158 -6.32 -3.17 17.27
N LYS A 159 -5.00 -3.15 17.51
CA LYS A 159 -3.96 -3.01 16.46
C LYS A 159 -3.92 -4.21 15.51
N VAL A 160 -3.99 -5.41 16.10
CA VAL A 160 -4.16 -6.66 15.35
C VAL A 160 -5.56 -6.73 14.75
N LYS A 161 -6.61 -6.24 15.41
CA LYS A 161 -7.97 -6.15 14.83
C LYS A 161 -8.04 -5.24 13.63
N TYR A 162 -7.33 -4.11 13.53
CA TYR A 162 -7.41 -3.22 12.36
C TYR A 162 -6.57 -3.69 11.18
N ALA A 163 -5.38 -4.26 11.45
CA ALA A 163 -4.61 -4.98 10.44
C ALA A 163 -5.38 -6.22 9.94
N LEU A 164 -5.94 -7.02 10.87
CA LEU A 164 -6.78 -8.16 10.55
C LEU A 164 -8.16 -7.76 10.03
N GLN A 165 -8.75 -6.61 10.35
CA GLN A 165 -10.02 -6.12 9.78
C GLN A 165 -9.77 -5.62 8.39
N THR A 166 -8.64 -4.96 8.12
CA THR A 166 -8.26 -4.61 6.74
C THR A 166 -8.10 -5.89 5.92
N ILE A 167 -7.36 -6.88 6.43
CA ILE A 167 -7.25 -8.21 5.80
C ILE A 167 -8.60 -8.95 5.74
N SER A 168 -9.44 -8.87 6.77
CA SER A 168 -10.72 -9.58 6.85
C SER A 168 -11.81 -8.91 6.04
N PHE A 169 -11.83 -7.59 5.90
CA PHE A 169 -12.70 -6.86 4.95
C PHE A 169 -12.25 -7.17 3.53
N LEU A 170 -10.94 -7.20 3.26
CA LEU A 170 -10.39 -7.59 1.96
C LEU A 170 -10.75 -9.04 1.60
N LEU A 171 -10.64 -9.97 2.55
CA LEU A 171 -11.04 -11.38 2.38
C LEU A 171 -12.57 -11.53 2.32
N TYR A 172 -13.34 -10.79 3.11
CA TYR A 172 -14.81 -10.84 3.16
C TYR A 172 -15.44 -10.30 1.87
N TYR A 173 -15.00 -9.14 1.37
CA TYR A 173 -15.40 -8.64 0.05
C TYR A 173 -14.97 -9.59 -1.07
N SER A 174 -13.81 -10.24 -0.92
CA SER A 174 -13.34 -11.24 -1.88
C SER A 174 -14.23 -12.49 -1.92
N PHE A 175 -14.76 -12.91 -0.77
CA PHE A 175 -15.60 -14.10 -0.63
C PHE A 175 -17.07 -13.87 -1.04
N THR A 176 -17.63 -12.70 -0.72
CA THR A 176 -19.01 -12.34 -1.08
C THR A 176 -19.17 -12.10 -2.58
N THR A 177 -18.17 -11.48 -3.24
CA THR A 177 -18.18 -11.28 -4.70
C THR A 177 -18.02 -12.60 -5.46
N TYR A 178 -17.23 -13.55 -4.94
CA TYR A 178 -17.09 -14.90 -5.50
C TYR A 178 -18.39 -15.72 -5.39
N ARG A 179 -19.10 -15.64 -4.25
CA ARG A 179 -20.40 -16.32 -4.08
C ARG A 179 -21.52 -15.76 -4.96
N MET A 180 -21.45 -14.49 -5.34
CA MET A 180 -22.41 -13.86 -6.25
C MET A 180 -22.21 -14.32 -7.71
N HIS A 181 -20.98 -14.65 -8.10
CA HIS A 181 -20.66 -15.16 -9.45
C HIS A 181 -20.85 -16.66 -9.65
N GLN A 182 -21.05 -17.45 -8.58
CA GLN A 182 -21.38 -18.88 -8.68
C GLN A 182 -22.90 -19.18 -8.68
N LYS A 183 -23.76 -18.14 -8.69
CA LYS A 183 -25.23 -18.29 -8.68
C LYS A 183 -25.90 -17.86 -9.99
N PHE A 184 -25.16 -17.72 -11.08
CA PHE A 184 -25.71 -17.58 -12.43
C PHE A 184 -24.94 -18.47 -13.40
#